data_AF-A0A7X7ER92-F1
#
_entry.id   AF-A0A7X7ER92-F1
#
_cell.length_a   1.000
_cell.length_b   1.000
_cell.length_c   1.000
_cell.angle_alpha   90.00
_cell.angle_beta   90.00
_cell.angle_gamma   90.00
#
_symmetry.space_group_name_H-M   'P 1'
#
loop_
_entity.id
_entity.type
_entity.pdbx_description
1 polymer ?
#
loop_
_entity_poly.entity_id
_entity_poly.type
_entity_poly.pdbx_seq_one_letter_code
_entity_poly.pdbx_strand_id
1 'polypeptide(L)'
;MNRTRKLFWIDILNFILFLSVAMTGIIIKYVLPHGSAHPRGGGRGFHGGRPILTLWEMDRHQWGDIHFWLSIAFCIALIVHLIQHRRWIGGQFKKEHTRMKDPQ
;
A
#
# COMPACT_ATOMS: atom_id res chain seq x y z
N MET A 1 -26.83 3.64 12.15
CA MET A 1 -25.45 3.11 12.25
C MET A 1 -24.52 4.23 12.70
N ASN A 2 -24.03 4.16 13.94
CA ASN A 2 -23.33 5.24 14.65
C ASN A 2 -22.08 5.70 13.88
N ARG A 3 -21.82 7.01 13.78
CA ARG A 3 -20.67 7.57 13.03
C ARG A 3 -19.34 6.94 13.44
N THR A 4 -19.15 6.68 14.74
CA THR A 4 -17.97 6.01 15.31
C THR A 4 -17.75 4.60 14.76
N ARG A 5 -18.83 3.85 14.49
CA ARG A 5 -18.73 2.50 13.94
C ARG A 5 -18.26 2.51 12.48
N LYS A 6 -18.64 3.52 11.69
CA LYS A 6 -18.17 3.68 10.30
C LYS A 6 -16.70 4.08 10.21
N LEU A 7 -16.24 4.93 11.14
CA LEU A 7 -14.82 5.30 11.31
C LEU A 7 -13.96 4.06 11.53
N PHE A 8 -14.32 3.25 12.54
CA PHE A 8 -13.57 2.06 12.91
C PHE A 8 -13.37 1.06 11.76
N TRP A 9 -14.41 0.82 10.94
CA TRP A 9 -14.31 -0.10 9.81
C TRP A 9 -13.41 0.41 8.69
N ILE A 10 -13.40 1.73 8.44
CA ILE A 10 -12.51 2.34 7.44
C ILE A 10 -11.05 2.25 7.90
N ASP A 11 -10.80 2.39 9.19
CA ASP A 11 -9.46 2.27 9.76
C ASP A 11 -8.94 0.83 9.66
N ILE A 12 -9.78 -0.16 9.97
CA ILE A 12 -9.45 -1.58 9.78
C ILE A 12 -9.15 -1.87 8.31
N LEU A 13 -10.00 -1.39 7.39
CA LEU A 13 -9.80 -1.58 5.96
C LEU A 13 -8.45 -1.00 5.50
N ASN A 14 -8.11 0.21 5.96
CA ASN A 14 -6.83 0.84 5.67
C ASN A 14 -5.65 0.04 6.21
N PHE A 15 -5.77 -0.50 7.42
CA PHE A 15 -4.73 -1.34 8.01
C PHE A 15 -4.49 -2.62 7.20
N ILE A 16 -5.56 -3.28 6.75
CA ILE A 16 -5.47 -4.48 5.91
C ILE A 16 -4.85 -4.15 4.55
N LEU A 17 -5.28 -3.06 3.91
CA LEU A 17 -4.72 -2.62 2.63
C LEU A 17 -3.23 -2.27 2.77
N PHE A 18 -2.85 -1.57 3.83
CA PHE A 18 -1.45 -1.26 4.15
C PHE A 18 -0.62 -2.52 4.27
N LEU A 19 -1.09 -3.50 5.06
CA LEU A 19 -0.39 -4.77 5.24
C LEU A 19 -0.25 -5.53 3.92
N SER A 20 -1.30 -5.53 3.10
CA SER A 20 -1.31 -6.20 1.79
C SER A 20 -0.29 -5.58 0.83
N VAL A 21 -0.21 -4.25 0.77
CA VAL A 21 0.79 -3.52 -0.03
C VAL A 21 2.21 -3.80 0.49
N ALA A 22 2.42 -3.78 1.81
CA ALA A 22 3.72 -4.07 2.41
C ALA A 22 4.20 -5.50 2.12
N MET A 23 3.31 -6.50 2.30
CA MET A 23 3.62 -7.90 2.04
C MET A 23 3.93 -8.14 0.56
N THR A 24 3.12 -7.61 -0.35
CA THR A 24 3.38 -7.76 -1.80
C THR A 24 4.68 -7.07 -2.22
N GLY A 25 5.02 -5.91 -1.65
CA GLY A 25 6.31 -5.25 -1.89
C GLY A 25 7.51 -6.08 -1.40
N ILE A 26 7.40 -6.71 -0.23
CA ILE A 26 8.42 -7.64 0.29
C ILE A 26 8.57 -8.85 -0.64
N ILE A 27 7.46 -9.45 -1.08
CA ILE A 27 7.48 -10.58 -2.02
C ILE A 27 8.20 -10.19 -3.32
N ILE A 28 7.86 -9.06 -3.93
CA ILE A 28 8.50 -8.60 -5.17
C ILE A 28 10.00 -8.35 -4.96
N LYS A 29 10.40 -7.80 -3.81
CA LYS A 29 11.80 -7.45 -3.53
C LYS A 29 12.67 -8.68 -3.24
N TYR A 30 12.16 -9.63 -2.46
CA TYR A 30 12.97 -10.74 -1.93
C TYR A 30 12.72 -12.07 -2.62
N VAL A 31 11.50 -12.34 -3.11
CA VAL A 31 11.16 -13.60 -3.80
C VAL A 31 11.37 -13.47 -5.31
N LEU A 32 11.16 -12.28 -5.87
CA LEU A 32 11.30 -11.99 -7.31
C LEU A 32 12.35 -10.89 -7.58
N PRO A 33 13.58 -10.98 -7.04
CA PRO A 33 14.61 -9.95 -7.22
C PRO A 33 15.02 -9.80 -8.69
N HIS A 34 15.48 -8.61 -9.05
CA HIS A 34 15.77 -8.19 -10.42
C HIS A 34 16.94 -9.01 -10.99
N GLY A 35 16.61 -9.97 -11.88
CA GLY A 35 17.59 -10.82 -12.56
C GLY A 35 17.14 -11.41 -13.90
N SER A 36 15.86 -11.29 -14.25
CA SER A 36 15.28 -11.72 -15.52
C SER A 36 14.67 -10.53 -16.26
N ALA A 37 15.51 -9.80 -16.99
CA ALA A 37 15.04 -8.80 -17.95
C ALA A 37 14.36 -9.53 -19.12
N HIS A 38 13.11 -9.13 -19.40
CA HIS A 38 12.31 -9.62 -20.52
C HIS A 38 12.89 -9.13 -21.86
N PRO A 39 12.67 -9.86 -22.95
CA PRO A 39 11.95 -9.23 -24.05
C PRO A 39 10.91 -10.18 -24.61
N ARG A 40 9.65 -9.90 -24.26
CA ARG A 40 8.47 -10.24 -25.05
C ARG A 40 8.23 -11.75 -25.23
N GLY A 41 7.89 -12.48 -24.16
CA GLY A 41 7.41 -13.84 -24.32
C GLY A 41 6.91 -14.44 -23.01
N GLY A 42 5.59 -14.44 -22.82
CA GLY A 42 4.96 -15.22 -21.76
C GLY A 42 5.21 -16.71 -21.97
N GLY A 43 5.66 -17.39 -20.91
CA GLY A 43 5.80 -18.84 -20.91
C GLY A 43 7.02 -19.30 -20.14
N ARG A 44 6.91 -20.48 -19.52
CA ARG A 44 8.02 -21.25 -18.95
C ARG A 44 9.12 -21.42 -20.01
N GLY A 45 10.11 -20.53 -20.03
CA GLY A 45 11.08 -20.47 -21.11
C GLY A 45 12.37 -19.82 -20.68
N PHE A 46 13.47 -20.54 -20.89
CA PHE A 46 14.84 -20.05 -20.77
C PHE A 46 15.02 -18.81 -21.67
N HIS A 47 15.34 -17.66 -21.09
CA HIS A 47 15.79 -16.48 -21.84
C HIS A 47 17.14 -16.03 -21.28
N GLY A 48 18.19 -16.15 -22.09
CA GLY A 48 19.54 -15.71 -21.74
C GLY A 48 20.24 -16.51 -20.64
N GLY A 49 19.80 -17.76 -20.37
CA GLY A 49 20.47 -18.64 -19.40
C GLY A 49 20.11 -18.41 -17.94
N ARG A 50 19.07 -17.61 -17.63
CA ARG A 50 18.63 -17.35 -16.25
C ARG A 50 17.24 -17.93 -15.98
N PRO A 51 17.03 -18.64 -14.85
CA PRO A 51 15.72 -19.16 -14.50
C PRO A 51 14.73 -18.03 -14.23
N ILE A 52 13.54 -18.10 -14.82
CA ILE A 52 12.43 -17.22 -14.49
C ILE A 52 11.88 -17.68 -13.14
N LEU A 53 11.98 -16.81 -12.13
CA LEU A 53 11.39 -17.06 -10.83
C LEU A 53 9.89 -16.75 -10.92
N THR A 54 9.06 -17.72 -10.56
CA THR A 54 7.61 -17.57 -10.49
C THR A 54 7.15 -17.97 -9.10
N LEU A 55 6.27 -17.18 -8.49
CA LEU A 55 5.58 -17.53 -7.25
C LEU A 55 4.10 -17.71 -7.56
N TRP A 56 3.53 -18.87 -7.23
CA TRP A 56 2.16 -19.26 -7.60
C TRP A 56 1.89 -19.14 -9.11
N GLU A 57 2.84 -19.59 -9.93
CA GLU A 57 2.80 -19.49 -11.40
C GLU A 57 2.74 -18.05 -11.94
N MET A 58 2.87 -17.04 -11.08
CA MET A 58 2.89 -15.64 -11.46
C MET A 58 4.31 -15.09 -11.46
N ASP A 59 4.63 -14.30 -12.49
CA ASP A 59 5.91 -13.64 -12.62
C ASP A 59 5.96 -12.30 -11.85
N ARG A 60 7.14 -11.67 -11.84
CA ARG A 60 7.35 -10.37 -11.18
C ARG A 60 6.45 -9.26 -11.73
N HIS A 61 6.11 -9.31 -13.02
CA HIS A 61 5.25 -8.30 -13.64
C HIS A 61 3.84 -8.41 -13.10
N GLN A 62 3.29 -9.61 -13.06
CA GLN A 62 1.94 -9.85 -12.55
C GLN A 62 1.82 -9.53 -11.05
N TRP A 63 2.83 -9.89 -10.24
CA TRP A 63 2.89 -9.45 -8.85
C TRP A 63 3.02 -7.93 -8.73
N GLY A 64 3.78 -7.30 -9.62
CA GLY A 64 3.88 -5.85 -9.75
C GLY A 64 2.54 -5.18 -10.05
N ASP A 65 1.74 -5.74 -10.96
CA ASP A 65 0.41 -5.24 -11.29
C ASP A 65 -0.53 -5.34 -10.07
N ILE A 66 -0.53 -6.47 -9.36
CA ILE A 66 -1.30 -6.64 -8.11
C ILE A 66 -0.88 -5.58 -7.08
N HIS A 67 0.43 -5.42 -6.87
CA HIS A 67 0.96 -4.44 -5.93
C HIS A 67 0.58 -3.00 -6.30
N PHE A 68 0.59 -2.68 -7.60
CA PHE A 68 0.21 -1.36 -8.10
C PHE A 68 -1.28 -1.06 -7.83
N TRP A 69 -2.18 -1.97 -8.18
CA TRP A 69 -3.61 -1.78 -7.94
C TRP A 69 -3.95 -1.73 -6.45
N LEU A 70 -3.30 -2.57 -5.63
CA LEU A 70 -3.42 -2.49 -4.17
C LEU A 70 -2.94 -1.15 -3.62
N SER A 71 -1.84 -0.60 -4.17
CA SER A 71 -1.31 0.69 -3.78
C SER A 71 -2.28 1.83 -4.11
N ILE A 72 -2.90 1.80 -5.30
CA ILE A 72 -3.95 2.78 -5.67
C ILE A 72 -5.14 2.70 -4.70
N ALA A 73 -5.64 1.48 -4.45
CA ALA A 73 -6.76 1.27 -3.53
C ALA A 73 -6.42 1.77 -2.11
N PHE A 74 -5.20 1.50 -1.64
CA PHE A 74 -4.70 2.00 -0.37
C PHE A 74 -4.63 3.53 -0.34
N CYS A 75 -4.09 4.18 -1.38
CA CYS A 75 -4.04 5.64 -1.45
C CYS A 75 -5.43 6.28 -1.38
N ILE A 76 -6.42 5.73 -2.09
CA ILE A 76 -7.81 6.22 -2.03
C ILE A 76 -8.38 6.03 -0.63
N ALA A 77 -8.23 4.85 -0.02
CA ALA A 77 -8.72 4.57 1.31
C ALA A 77 -8.05 5.46 2.39
N LEU A 78 -6.77 5.79 2.21
CA LEU A 78 -6.01 6.68 3.07
C LEU A 78 -6.53 8.12 2.98
N ILE A 79 -6.83 8.62 1.78
CA ILE A 79 -7.46 9.93 1.58
C ILE A 79 -8.81 9.98 2.30
N VAL A 80 -9.64 8.94 2.15
CA VAL A 80 -10.94 8.84 2.83
C VAL A 80 -10.76 8.88 4.35
N HIS A 81 -9.78 8.17 4.89
CA HIS A 81 -9.43 8.19 6.32
C HIS A 81 -9.05 9.60 6.79
N LEU A 82 -8.16 10.30 6.08
CA LEU A 82 -7.78 11.68 6.42
C LEU A 82 -8.98 12.64 6.42
N ILE A 83 -9.86 12.53 5.42
CA ILE A 83 -11.10 13.32 5.35
C ILE A 83 -12.03 13.02 6.53
N GLN A 84 -12.02 11.78 7.04
CA GLN A 84 -12.79 11.40 8.23
C GLN A 84 -12.21 11.99 9.52
N HIS A 85 -10.88 12.04 9.62
CA HIS A 85 -10.15 12.58 10.77
C HIS A 85 -9.96 14.10 10.76
N ARG A 86 -10.41 14.80 9.72
CA ARG A 86 -10.27 16.27 9.54
C ARG A 86 -10.57 17.14 10.76
N ARG A 87 -11.57 16.76 11.58
CA ARG A 87 -11.94 17.50 12.80
C ARG A 87 -10.88 17.38 13.90
N TRP A 88 -10.28 16.21 14.03
CA TRP A 88 -9.18 15.99 14.95
C TRP A 88 -7.93 16.75 14.49
N ILE A 89 -7.60 16.68 13.19
CA ILE A 89 -6.45 17.38 12.60
C ILE A 89 -6.55 18.89 12.86
N GLY A 90 -7.68 19.53 12.52
CA GLY A 90 -7.88 20.96 12.80
C GLY A 90 -7.84 21.31 14.29
N GLY A 91 -8.30 20.39 15.15
CA GLY A 91 -8.20 20.53 16.60
C GLY A 91 -6.76 20.51 17.12
N GLN A 92 -5.88 19.66 16.56
CA GLN A 92 -4.46 19.60 16.95
C GLN A 92 -3.72 20.88 16.55
N PHE A 93 -3.90 21.36 15.32
CA PHE A 93 -3.30 22.64 14.89
C PHE A 93 -3.73 23.82 15.75
N LYS A 94 -5.01 23.88 16.15
CA LYS A 94 -5.51 24.91 17.06
C LYS A 94 -4.84 24.82 18.43
N LYS A 95 -4.67 23.61 18.98
CA LYS A 95 -3.98 23.38 20.26
C LYS A 95 -2.53 23.83 20.21
N GLU A 96 -1.80 23.49 19.15
CA GLU A 96 -0.41 23.88 18.99
C GLU A 96 -0.23 25.39 18.84
N HIS A 97 -1.09 26.04 18.06
CA HIS A 97 -1.08 27.51 17.92
C HIS A 97 -1.37 28.22 19.26
N THR A 98 -2.31 27.73 20.06
CA THR A 98 -2.55 28.28 21.41
C THR A 98 -1.36 28.04 22.34
N ARG A 99 -0.74 26.85 22.30
CA ARG A 99 0.45 26.53 23.11
C ARG A 99 1.66 27.40 22.77
N MET A 100 1.82 27.83 21.51
CA MET A 100 2.87 28.76 21.12
C MET A 100 2.59 30.21 21.54
N LYS A 101 1.32 30.61 21.68
CA LYS A 101 0.96 31.96 22.12
C LYS A 101 1.08 32.17 23.63
N ASP A 102 0.83 31.14 24.42
CA ASP A 102 1.00 31.15 25.88
C ASP A 102 1.95 30.01 26.32
N PRO A 103 3.27 30.18 26.16
CA PRO A 103 4.24 29.30 26.81
C PRO A 103 4.18 29.56 28.32
N GLN A 104 3.61 28.61 29.06
CA GLN A 104 3.71 28.55 30.53
C GLN A 104 5.18 28.46 30.96
#